data_AF-A0A1V9YYH0-F1
#
_entry.id   AF-A0A1V9YYH0-F1
#
_cell.length_a   1.000
_cell.length_b   1.000
_cell.length_c   1.000
_cell.angle_alpha   90.00
_cell.angle_beta   90.00
_cell.angle_gamma   90.00
#
_symmetry.space_group_name_H-M   'P 1'
#
loop_
_entity.id
_entity.type
_entity.pdbx_description
1 polymer ?
#
loop_
_entity_poly.entity_id
_entity_poly.type
_entity_poly.pdbx_seq_one_letter_code
_entity_poly.pdbx_strand_id
1 'polypeptide(L)'
;MESMTQTFWRRKRILTQEVLQAIGKTSATDDDVYTMELNKFRDFVSHVRAYLGELEKYRAGLRNFAGSCSSLATATAEVFAIALRKVDPAHTGRNQYHSVDDMIACAIRSVGVKLSDLELYNKDIKARADAKLEFDSYQRDPVKQRVAQAQLDACTLKMFRVFAKYEAAHDTFLNDELAKALSQLFGDAMEAMSEPLPKANDSIAAHEAKVGDR
;
A
#
# COMPACT_ATOMS: atom_id res chain seq x y z
N MET A 1 19.35 37.52 3.18
CA MET A 1 20.18 36.55 2.43
C MET A 1 21.36 36.20 3.31
N GLU A 2 21.45 34.96 3.80
CA GLU A 2 22.67 34.49 4.47
C GLU A 2 23.83 34.50 3.46
N SER A 3 24.99 34.98 3.88
CA SER A 3 26.19 34.93 3.06
C SER A 3 26.59 33.47 2.82
N MET A 4 27.09 33.11 1.63
CA MET A 4 27.63 31.77 1.34
C MET A 4 28.63 31.29 2.40
N THR A 5 29.42 32.22 2.95
CA THR A 5 30.35 31.93 4.04
C THR A 5 29.64 31.55 5.34
N GLN A 6 28.52 32.18 5.68
CA GLN A 6 27.71 31.82 6.85
C GLN A 6 27.13 30.41 6.70
N THR A 7 26.64 30.06 5.52
CA THR A 7 26.10 28.72 5.25
C THR A 7 27.18 27.63 5.35
N PHE A 8 28.40 27.90 4.88
CA PHE A 8 29.52 26.98 5.01
C PHE A 8 29.90 26.74 6.48
N TRP A 9 30.07 27.81 7.26
CA TRP A 9 30.42 27.71 8.68
C TRP A 9 29.34 27.00 9.51
N ARG A 10 28.06 27.26 9.18
CA ARG A 10 26.92 26.55 9.78
C ARG A 10 26.99 25.05 9.51
N ARG A 11 27.18 24.64 8.24
CA ARG A 11 27.30 23.22 7.87
C ARG A 11 28.48 22.54 8.55
N LYS A 12 29.65 23.18 8.56
CA LYS A 12 30.84 22.65 9.24
C LYS A 12 30.57 22.41 10.72
N ARG A 13 29.90 23.35 11.39
CA ARG A 13 29.55 23.23 12.81
C ARG A 13 28.60 22.06 13.06
N ILE A 14 27.53 21.95 12.26
CA ILE A 14 26.55 20.85 12.38
C ILE A 14 27.24 19.49 12.22
N LEU A 15 28.06 19.31 11.17
CA LEU A 15 28.81 18.07 10.94
C LEU A 15 29.78 17.77 12.09
N THR A 16 30.44 18.80 12.63
CA THR A 16 31.34 18.62 13.77
C THR A 16 30.57 18.12 14.99
N GLN A 17 29.38 18.68 15.25
CA GLN A 17 28.53 18.27 16.36
C GLN A 17 28.05 16.82 16.20
N GLU A 18 27.61 16.45 15.00
CA GLU A 18 27.19 15.08 14.67
C GLU A 18 28.31 14.07 14.93
N VAL A 19 29.54 14.36 14.46
CA VAL A 19 30.70 13.51 14.69
C VAL A 19 31.03 13.42 16.19
N LEU A 20 30.99 14.54 16.91
CA LEU A 20 31.28 14.58 18.35
C LEU A 20 30.27 13.78 19.18
N GLN A 21 28.99 13.82 18.80
CA GLN A 21 27.95 13.00 19.42
C GLN A 21 28.17 11.51 19.12
N ALA A 22 28.49 11.17 17.87
CA ALA A 22 28.72 9.79 17.45
C ALA A 22 29.92 9.13 18.18
N ILE A 23 30.97 9.88 18.49
CA ILE A 23 32.14 9.39 19.25
C ILE A 23 32.00 9.54 20.77
N GLY A 24 30.83 9.96 21.26
CA GLY A 24 30.54 10.11 22.70
C GLY A 24 31.26 11.28 23.38
N LYS A 25 31.80 12.24 22.63
CA LYS A 25 32.48 13.43 23.18
C LYS A 25 31.55 14.56 23.56
N THR A 26 30.31 14.54 23.09
CA THR A 26 29.25 15.48 23.49
C THR A 26 27.96 14.70 23.72
N SER A 27 27.22 15.06 24.77
CA SER A 27 25.91 14.48 25.07
C SER A 27 24.84 15.13 24.19
N ALA A 28 24.06 14.30 23.49
CA ALA A 28 22.85 14.75 22.80
C ALA A 28 21.79 15.14 23.83
N THR A 29 21.02 16.18 23.54
CA THR A 29 19.85 16.52 24.35
C THR A 29 18.82 15.41 24.19
N ASP A 30 18.10 15.07 25.27
CA ASP A 30 17.03 14.07 25.26
C ASP A 30 16.04 14.30 24.11
N ASP A 31 15.58 13.19 23.53
CA ASP A 31 14.69 13.15 22.38
C ASP A 31 13.80 11.91 22.35
N ASP A 32 13.66 11.23 23.49
CA ASP A 32 13.07 9.88 23.54
C ASP A 32 11.62 9.88 23.06
N VAL A 33 10.83 10.87 23.46
CA VAL A 33 9.41 10.99 23.03
C VAL A 33 9.29 11.17 21.52
N TYR A 34 10.09 12.08 20.94
CA TYR A 34 10.07 12.29 19.49
C TYR A 34 10.54 11.04 18.74
N THR A 35 11.58 10.38 19.24
CA THR A 35 12.15 9.17 18.65
C THR A 35 11.13 8.02 18.66
N MET A 36 10.42 7.84 19.77
CA MET A 36 9.34 6.87 19.90
C MET A 36 8.24 7.12 18.87
N GLU A 37 7.73 8.34 18.77
CA GLU A 37 6.67 8.68 17.81
C GLU A 37 7.13 8.58 16.35
N LEU A 38 8.38 8.95 16.06
CA LEU A 38 8.98 8.79 14.74
C LEU A 38 9.08 7.29 14.36
N ASN A 39 9.42 6.43 15.30
CA ASN A 39 9.48 4.99 15.06
C ASN A 39 8.10 4.41 14.76
N LYS A 40 7.07 4.75 15.54
CA LYS A 40 5.68 4.37 15.23
C LYS A 40 5.27 4.80 13.81
N PHE A 41 5.60 6.03 13.42
CA PHE A 41 5.33 6.53 12.08
C PHE A 41 6.08 5.73 11.00
N ARG A 42 7.36 5.42 11.22
CA ARG A 42 8.15 4.59 10.29
C ARG A 42 7.63 3.16 10.16
N ASP A 43 7.19 2.58 11.27
CA ASP A 43 6.58 1.25 11.30
C ASP A 43 5.27 1.27 10.50
N PHE A 44 4.44 2.30 10.68
CA PHE A 44 3.24 2.50 9.88
C PHE A 44 3.54 2.63 8.38
N VAL A 45 4.50 3.47 7.98
CA VAL A 45 4.90 3.60 6.57
C VAL A 45 5.40 2.26 6.01
N SER A 46 6.17 1.51 6.81
CA SER A 46 6.68 0.19 6.42
C SER A 46 5.55 -0.82 6.25
N HIS A 47 4.55 -0.79 7.13
CA HIS A 47 3.33 -1.58 7.00
C HIS A 47 2.55 -1.24 5.71
N VAL A 48 2.39 0.04 5.38
CA VAL A 48 1.74 0.46 4.12
C VAL A 48 2.52 -0.05 2.89
N ARG A 49 3.86 -0.01 2.90
CA ARG A 49 4.68 -0.58 1.82
C ARG A 49 4.50 -2.08 1.69
N ALA A 50 4.55 -2.81 2.81
CA ALA A 50 4.35 -4.25 2.82
C ALA A 50 2.97 -4.62 2.27
N TYR A 51 1.94 -3.89 2.71
CA TYR A 51 0.57 -4.07 2.24
C TYR A 51 0.42 -3.85 0.73
N LEU A 52 1.05 -2.80 0.18
CA LEU A 52 1.09 -2.57 -1.27
C LEU A 52 1.75 -3.75 -2.01
N GLY A 53 2.87 -4.26 -1.49
CA GLY A 53 3.55 -5.42 -2.05
C GLY A 53 2.70 -6.70 -2.02
N GLU A 54 1.92 -6.92 -0.94
CA GLU A 54 0.98 -8.04 -0.86
C GLU A 54 -0.17 -7.89 -1.86
N LEU A 55 -0.69 -6.68 -2.08
CA LEU A 55 -1.69 -6.41 -3.11
C LEU A 55 -1.17 -6.72 -4.52
N GLU A 56 0.07 -6.34 -4.82
CA GLU A 56 0.70 -6.65 -6.11
C GLU A 56 0.89 -8.15 -6.32
N LYS A 57 1.34 -8.87 -5.29
CA LYS A 57 1.44 -10.34 -5.31
C LYS A 57 0.09 -10.99 -5.52
N TYR A 58 -0.95 -10.52 -4.82
CA TYR A 58 -2.31 -11.03 -4.96
C TYR A 58 -2.84 -10.83 -6.38
N ARG A 59 -2.65 -9.64 -6.96
CA ARG A 59 -3.00 -9.36 -8.35
C ARG A 59 -2.29 -10.29 -9.34
N ALA A 60 -1.00 -10.52 -9.15
CA ALA A 60 -0.23 -11.45 -9.98
C ALA A 60 -0.75 -12.90 -9.86
N GLY A 61 -1.08 -13.33 -8.64
CA GLY A 61 -1.71 -14.63 -8.38
C GLY A 61 -3.05 -14.78 -9.08
N LEU A 62 -3.91 -13.76 -9.04
CA LEU A 62 -5.21 -13.75 -9.71
C LEU A 62 -5.07 -13.90 -11.23
N ARG A 63 -4.08 -13.23 -11.84
CA ARG A 63 -3.79 -13.35 -13.28
C ARG A 63 -3.34 -14.76 -13.65
N ASN A 64 -2.48 -15.38 -12.85
CA ASN A 64 -2.03 -16.75 -13.07
C ASN A 64 -3.19 -17.76 -12.95
N PHE A 65 -4.07 -17.54 -11.98
CA PHE A 65 -5.28 -18.33 -11.79
C PHE A 65 -6.23 -18.20 -12.99
N ALA A 66 -6.55 -16.98 -13.42
CA ALA A 66 -7.37 -16.72 -14.60
C ALA A 66 -6.78 -17.34 -15.88
N GLY A 67 -5.45 -17.29 -16.03
CA GLY A 67 -4.72 -17.98 -17.10
C GLY A 67 -4.92 -19.48 -17.06
N SER A 68 -4.81 -20.10 -15.88
CA SER A 68 -5.00 -21.54 -15.67
C SER A 68 -6.45 -21.98 -15.92
N CYS A 69 -7.44 -21.20 -15.49
CA CYS A 69 -8.85 -21.43 -15.83
C CYS A 69 -9.10 -21.37 -17.33
N SER A 70 -8.48 -20.40 -18.02
CA SER A 70 -8.56 -20.29 -19.48
C SER A 70 -7.94 -21.51 -20.18
N SER A 71 -6.75 -21.95 -19.73
CA SER A 71 -6.11 -23.17 -20.25
C SER A 71 -6.95 -24.43 -20.03
N LEU A 72 -7.53 -24.58 -18.83
CA LEU A 72 -8.44 -25.69 -18.52
C LEU A 72 -9.69 -25.66 -19.41
N ALA A 73 -10.30 -24.48 -19.60
CA ALA A 73 -11.44 -24.31 -20.49
C ALA A 73 -11.10 -24.69 -21.94
N THR A 74 -9.91 -24.35 -22.44
CA THR A 74 -9.47 -24.73 -23.78
C THR A 74 -9.15 -26.22 -23.92
N ALA A 75 -8.54 -26.84 -22.89
CA ALA A 75 -8.21 -28.27 -22.91
C ALA A 75 -9.45 -29.15 -22.77
N THR A 76 -10.43 -28.69 -21.98
CA THR A 76 -11.73 -29.35 -21.87
C THR A 76 -12.65 -29.01 -23.02
N ALA A 77 -12.42 -27.94 -23.79
CA ALA A 77 -13.27 -27.57 -24.91
C ALA A 77 -13.46 -28.71 -25.92
N GLU A 78 -12.51 -29.61 -26.17
CA GLU A 78 -12.77 -30.76 -27.07
C GLU A 78 -13.68 -31.84 -26.45
N VAL A 79 -13.61 -32.06 -25.14
CA VAL A 79 -14.40 -33.08 -24.40
C VAL A 79 -15.75 -32.51 -23.90
N PHE A 80 -15.82 -31.20 -23.68
CA PHE A 80 -16.97 -30.45 -23.17
C PHE A 80 -17.65 -29.56 -24.23
N ALA A 81 -17.12 -29.37 -25.46
CA ALA A 81 -17.80 -28.57 -26.51
C ALA A 81 -19.19 -29.11 -26.87
N ILE A 82 -19.42 -30.41 -26.66
CA ILE A 82 -20.73 -31.02 -26.85
C ILE A 82 -21.70 -30.63 -25.72
N ALA A 83 -21.21 -30.45 -24.49
CA ALA A 83 -22.01 -30.10 -23.31
C ALA A 83 -22.15 -28.58 -23.08
N LEU A 84 -21.13 -27.77 -23.41
CA LEU A 84 -21.04 -26.33 -23.13
C LEU A 84 -21.49 -25.43 -24.30
N ARG A 85 -21.91 -25.97 -25.44
CA ARG A 85 -22.51 -25.17 -26.54
C ARG A 85 -23.74 -24.36 -26.13
N LYS A 86 -24.24 -24.50 -24.89
CA LYS A 86 -25.38 -23.78 -24.31
C LYS A 86 -25.06 -22.84 -23.15
N VAL A 87 -23.83 -22.84 -22.62
CA VAL A 87 -23.39 -21.86 -21.61
C VAL A 87 -22.11 -21.28 -22.14
N ASP A 88 -22.16 -20.09 -22.73
CA ASP A 88 -20.99 -19.45 -23.32
C ASP A 88 -19.98 -19.09 -22.21
N PRO A 89 -18.91 -19.90 -22.00
CA PRO A 89 -17.96 -19.67 -20.93
C PRO A 89 -17.11 -18.42 -21.20
N ALA A 90 -17.13 -17.92 -22.45
CA ALA A 90 -16.40 -16.73 -22.85
C ALA A 90 -17.02 -15.44 -22.31
N HIS A 91 -18.32 -15.44 -21.96
CA HIS A 91 -19.01 -14.27 -21.43
C HIS A 91 -19.03 -14.20 -19.90
N THR A 92 -19.23 -15.33 -19.21
CA THR A 92 -19.35 -15.35 -17.74
C THR A 92 -17.98 -15.33 -17.04
N GLY A 93 -16.98 -16.02 -17.58
CA GLY A 93 -15.64 -16.08 -16.99
C GLY A 93 -14.82 -14.81 -17.21
N ARG A 94 -14.82 -14.23 -18.42
CA ARG A 94 -13.93 -13.11 -18.75
C ARG A 94 -14.30 -11.82 -18.01
N ASN A 95 -15.59 -11.50 -17.87
CA ASN A 95 -16.01 -10.22 -17.29
C ASN A 95 -15.74 -10.12 -15.78
N GLN A 96 -15.87 -11.21 -15.02
CA GLN A 96 -15.69 -11.19 -13.56
C GLN A 96 -14.22 -11.01 -13.14
N TYR A 97 -13.26 -11.66 -13.82
CA TYR A 97 -11.84 -11.50 -13.49
C TYR A 97 -11.28 -10.13 -13.91
N HIS A 98 -11.76 -9.55 -15.01
CA HIS A 98 -11.33 -8.21 -15.42
C HIS A 98 -11.83 -7.14 -14.43
N SER A 99 -13.07 -7.26 -13.95
CA SER A 99 -13.63 -6.38 -12.90
C SER A 99 -12.76 -6.39 -11.62
N VAL A 100 -12.32 -7.58 -11.20
CA VAL A 100 -11.52 -7.74 -9.97
C VAL A 100 -10.07 -7.28 -10.16
N ASP A 101 -9.44 -7.56 -11.31
CA ASP A 101 -8.10 -7.03 -11.62
C ASP A 101 -8.10 -5.50 -11.64
N ASP A 102 -9.14 -4.88 -12.20
CA ASP A 102 -9.30 -3.43 -12.24
C ASP A 102 -9.51 -2.83 -10.84
N MET A 103 -10.32 -3.47 -9.99
CA MET A 103 -10.49 -3.05 -8.59
C MET A 103 -9.18 -3.13 -7.80
N ILE A 104 -8.45 -4.24 -7.91
CA ILE A 104 -7.14 -4.38 -7.24
C ILE A 104 -6.15 -3.35 -7.81
N ALA A 105 -6.17 -3.08 -9.12
CA ALA A 105 -5.36 -2.04 -9.73
C ALA A 105 -5.69 -0.63 -9.19
N CYS A 106 -6.96 -0.33 -8.97
CA CYS A 106 -7.41 0.91 -8.34
C CYS A 106 -6.94 0.99 -6.89
N ALA A 107 -7.06 -0.09 -6.12
CA ALA A 107 -6.57 -0.16 -4.73
C ALA A 107 -5.05 0.04 -4.65
N ILE A 108 -4.27 -0.63 -5.52
CA ILE A 108 -2.80 -0.45 -5.63
C ILE A 108 -2.45 1.01 -5.92
N ARG A 109 -3.14 1.64 -6.88
CA ARG A 109 -2.92 3.07 -7.19
C ARG A 109 -3.27 3.98 -6.02
N SER A 110 -4.42 3.76 -5.37
CA SER A 110 -4.89 4.55 -4.21
C SER A 110 -3.89 4.45 -3.06
N VAL A 111 -3.44 3.24 -2.71
CA VAL A 111 -2.43 3.01 -1.67
C VAL A 111 -1.08 3.59 -2.08
N GLY A 112 -0.68 3.50 -3.35
CA GLY A 112 0.56 4.10 -3.87
C GLY A 112 0.59 5.62 -3.75
N VAL A 113 -0.53 6.30 -3.99
CA VAL A 113 -0.66 7.75 -3.76
C VAL A 113 -0.52 8.07 -2.26
N LYS A 114 -1.25 7.35 -1.41
CA LYS A 114 -1.16 7.50 0.05
C LYS A 114 0.25 7.28 0.59
N LEU A 115 0.97 6.28 0.06
CA LEU A 115 2.36 6.02 0.41
C LEU A 115 3.27 7.18 -0.04
N SER A 116 3.08 7.68 -1.26
CA SER A 116 3.85 8.83 -1.77
C SER A 116 3.67 10.06 -0.87
N ASP A 117 2.43 10.32 -0.43
CA ASP A 117 2.12 11.42 0.50
C ASP A 117 2.82 11.25 1.86
N LEU A 118 2.93 10.03 2.38
CA LEU A 118 3.67 9.73 3.60
C LEU A 118 5.18 9.99 3.43
N GLU A 119 5.74 9.65 2.27
CA GLU A 119 7.17 9.81 1.98
C GLU A 119 7.59 11.27 1.79
N LEU A 120 6.65 12.18 1.49
CA LEU A 120 6.92 13.63 1.45
C LEU A 120 7.44 14.16 2.79
N TYR A 121 7.04 13.56 3.91
CA TYR A 121 7.46 14.00 5.25
C TYR A 121 8.92 13.65 5.58
N ASN A 122 9.61 12.84 4.76
CA ASN A 122 11.04 12.58 4.94
C ASN A 122 11.87 13.87 4.95
N LYS A 123 11.46 14.87 4.16
CA LYS A 123 12.11 16.19 4.15
C LYS A 123 11.93 16.93 5.47
N ASP A 124 10.75 16.85 6.07
CA ASP A 124 10.44 17.47 7.35
C ASP A 124 11.14 16.77 8.52
N ILE A 125 11.18 15.43 8.51
CA ILE A 125 11.92 14.62 9.48
C ILE A 125 13.41 15.01 9.45
N LYS A 126 13.98 15.15 8.25
CA LYS A 126 15.37 15.61 8.09
C LYS A 126 15.56 17.04 8.57
N ALA A 127 14.67 17.96 8.20
CA ALA A 127 14.74 19.35 8.64
C ALA A 127 14.69 19.47 10.17
N ARG A 128 13.88 18.63 10.83
CA ARG A 128 13.82 18.56 12.30
C ARG A 128 15.13 18.02 12.87
N ALA A 129 15.69 16.95 12.31
CA ALA A 129 16.98 16.41 12.74
C ALA A 129 18.11 17.46 12.61
N ASP A 130 18.15 18.18 11.50
CA ASP A 130 19.10 19.28 11.27
C ASP A 130 18.91 20.40 12.31
N ALA A 131 17.66 20.77 12.63
CA ALA A 131 17.35 21.76 13.66
C ALA A 131 17.79 21.31 15.07
N LYS A 132 17.69 20.01 15.38
CA LYS A 132 18.17 19.45 16.66
C LYS A 132 19.69 19.54 16.76
N LEU A 133 20.41 19.14 15.72
CA LEU A 133 21.87 19.26 15.69
C LEU A 133 22.32 20.72 15.79
N GLU A 134 21.57 21.64 15.18
CA GLU A 134 21.84 23.06 15.31
C GLU A 134 21.65 23.56 16.75
N PHE A 135 20.56 23.17 17.41
CA PHE A 135 20.33 23.46 18.83
C PHE A 135 21.47 22.93 19.72
N ASP A 136 21.82 21.65 19.56
CA ASP A 136 22.89 21.02 20.34
C ASP A 136 24.26 21.68 20.09
N SER A 137 24.49 22.21 18.88
CA SER A 137 25.74 22.91 18.55
C SER A 137 25.93 24.25 19.26
N TYR A 138 24.86 24.83 19.81
CA TYR A 138 24.88 26.14 20.49
C TYR A 138 24.87 26.06 22.01
N GLN A 139 25.16 24.91 22.62
CA GLN A 139 25.19 24.74 24.09
C GLN A 139 25.98 25.82 24.86
N ARG A 140 26.96 26.48 24.23
CA ARG A 140 27.81 27.52 24.84
C ARG A 140 27.38 28.97 24.53
N ASP A 141 26.36 29.18 23.68
CA ASP A 141 25.87 30.49 23.27
C ASP A 141 24.35 30.57 23.52
N PRO A 142 23.92 31.08 24.70
CA PRO A 142 22.52 31.00 25.12
C PRO A 142 21.58 31.83 24.24
N VAL A 143 22.09 32.89 23.58
CA VAL A 143 21.27 33.71 22.68
C VAL A 143 20.96 32.95 21.41
N LYS A 144 21.97 32.35 20.78
CA LYS A 144 21.78 31.52 19.57
C LYS A 144 21.03 30.23 19.87
N GLN A 145 21.26 29.65 21.05
CA GLN A 145 20.56 28.44 21.50
C GLN A 145 19.05 28.68 21.61
N ARG A 146 18.60 29.83 22.13
CA ARG A 146 17.17 30.17 22.18
C ARG A 146 16.52 30.26 20.79
N VAL A 147 17.24 30.83 19.81
CA VAL A 147 16.75 30.91 18.43
C VAL A 147 16.65 29.51 17.81
N ALA A 148 17.68 28.67 18.00
CA ALA A 148 17.68 27.30 17.53
C ALA A 148 16.61 26.44 18.22
N GLN A 149 16.34 26.67 19.52
CA GLN A 149 15.25 26.01 20.26
C GLN A 149 13.90 26.33 19.63
N ALA A 150 13.60 27.60 19.35
CA ALA A 150 12.33 27.98 18.74
C ALA A 150 12.13 27.31 17.35
N GLN A 151 13.21 27.17 16.58
CA GLN A 151 13.17 26.45 15.30
C GLN A 151 12.95 24.94 15.50
N LEU A 152 13.65 24.33 16.46
CA LEU A 152 13.46 22.92 16.81
C LEU A 152 12.03 22.64 17.27
N ASP A 153 11.45 23.51 18.10
CA ASP A 153 10.09 23.40 18.60
C ASP A 153 9.07 23.49 17.46
N ALA A 154 9.26 24.44 16.53
CA ALA A 154 8.40 24.60 15.37
C ALA A 154 8.41 23.34 14.47
N CYS A 155 9.59 22.79 14.19
CA CYS A 155 9.74 21.54 13.43
C CYS A 155 9.13 20.34 14.18
N THR A 156 9.35 20.26 15.49
CA THR A 156 8.84 19.17 16.33
C THR A 156 7.32 19.20 16.42
N LEU A 157 6.71 20.37 16.63
CA LEU A 157 5.26 20.53 16.65
C LEU A 157 4.63 20.16 15.31
N LYS A 158 5.25 20.56 14.19
CA LYS A 158 4.80 20.16 12.85
C LYS A 158 4.78 18.63 12.73
N MET A 159 5.79 17.94 13.23
CA MET A 159 5.88 16.48 13.14
C MET A 159 4.90 15.76 14.06
N PHE A 160 4.71 16.21 15.30
CA PHE A 160 3.69 15.62 16.17
C PHE A 160 2.28 15.75 15.61
N ARG A 161 1.96 16.85 14.91
CA ARG A 161 0.68 16.98 14.20
C ARG A 161 0.51 15.95 13.09
N VAL A 162 1.59 15.65 12.37
CA VAL A 162 1.60 14.62 11.32
C VAL A 162 1.43 13.25 11.94
N PHE A 163 2.17 12.93 13.01
CA PHE A 163 2.06 11.65 13.70
C PHE A 163 0.64 11.43 14.24
N ALA A 164 0.08 12.41 14.95
CA ALA A 164 -1.28 12.34 15.48
C ALA A 164 -2.34 12.18 14.39
N LYS A 165 -2.17 12.84 13.24
CA LYS A 165 -3.08 12.68 12.09
C LYS A 165 -3.13 11.24 11.60
N TYR A 166 -1.97 10.58 11.48
CA TYR A 166 -1.90 9.22 10.96
C TYR A 166 -2.21 8.16 12.01
N GLU A 167 -1.91 8.41 13.28
CA GLU A 167 -2.35 7.56 14.38
C GLU A 167 -3.88 7.52 14.46
N ALA A 168 -4.55 8.68 14.35
CA ALA A 168 -6.02 8.74 14.32
C ALA A 168 -6.65 8.05 13.10
N ALA A 169 -5.94 8.04 11.97
CA ALA A 169 -6.42 7.42 10.74
C ALA A 169 -6.03 5.94 10.62
N HIS A 170 -5.19 5.41 11.51
CA HIS A 170 -4.49 4.12 11.36
C HIS A 170 -5.42 2.98 10.91
N ASP A 171 -6.53 2.80 11.61
CA ASP A 171 -7.46 1.68 11.36
C ASP A 171 -8.33 1.89 10.13
N THR A 172 -8.48 3.13 9.67
CA THR A 172 -9.30 3.46 8.47
C THR A 172 -8.46 3.63 7.21
N PHE A 173 -7.14 3.80 7.36
CA PHE A 173 -6.26 4.25 6.29
C PHE A 173 -6.24 3.30 5.08
N LEU A 174 -6.33 1.99 5.35
CA LEU A 174 -6.27 0.91 4.35
C LEU A 174 -7.61 0.19 4.13
N ASN A 175 -8.59 0.38 5.02
CA ASN A 175 -9.81 -0.45 5.06
C ASN A 175 -10.79 -0.17 3.92
N ASP A 176 -10.88 1.07 3.43
CA ASP A 176 -11.91 1.45 2.45
C ASP A 176 -11.71 0.82 1.06
N GLU A 177 -10.49 0.44 0.70
CA GLU A 177 -10.17 -0.01 -0.66
C GLU A 177 -10.29 -1.53 -0.82
N LEU A 178 -9.81 -2.30 0.17
CA LEU A 178 -9.81 -3.76 0.12
C LEU A 178 -11.19 -4.34 0.39
N ALA A 179 -11.91 -3.76 1.35
CA ALA A 179 -13.24 -4.22 1.72
C ALA A 179 -14.21 -4.12 0.54
N LYS A 180 -14.10 -3.07 -0.29
CA LYS A 180 -14.88 -2.90 -1.51
C LYS A 180 -14.51 -3.94 -2.58
N ALA A 181 -13.21 -4.13 -2.83
CA ALA A 181 -12.74 -5.10 -3.83
C ALA A 181 -13.13 -6.55 -3.48
N LEU A 182 -12.99 -6.95 -2.21
CA LEU A 182 -13.33 -8.29 -1.74
C LEU A 182 -14.84 -8.53 -1.70
N SER A 183 -15.64 -7.55 -1.22
CA SER A 183 -17.09 -7.70 -1.17
C SER A 183 -17.70 -7.87 -2.56
N GLN A 184 -17.18 -7.14 -3.56
CA GLN A 184 -17.63 -7.28 -4.95
C GLN A 184 -17.20 -8.62 -5.55
N LEU A 185 -15.94 -9.05 -5.33
CA LEU A 185 -15.47 -10.36 -5.81
C LEU A 185 -16.33 -11.51 -5.28
N PHE A 186 -16.64 -11.52 -3.98
CA PHE A 186 -17.48 -12.57 -3.40
C PHE A 186 -18.93 -12.48 -3.85
N GLY A 187 -19.46 -11.28 -4.07
CA GLY A 187 -20.78 -11.07 -4.66
C GLY A 187 -20.89 -11.66 -6.06
N ASP A 188 -19.97 -11.28 -6.95
CA ASP A 188 -19.95 -11.72 -8.36
C ASP A 188 -19.73 -13.24 -8.47
N ALA A 189 -18.86 -13.80 -7.62
CA ALA A 189 -18.60 -15.23 -7.58
C ALA A 189 -19.80 -16.03 -7.03
N MET A 190 -20.48 -15.53 -6.00
CA MET A 190 -21.70 -16.16 -5.48
C MET A 190 -22.81 -16.15 -6.53
N GLU A 191 -22.95 -15.06 -7.28
CA GLU A 191 -23.93 -14.96 -8.36
C GLU A 191 -23.66 -16.01 -9.46
N ALA A 192 -22.41 -16.11 -9.94
CA ALA A 192 -22.02 -17.12 -10.93
C ALA A 192 -22.16 -18.57 -10.44
N MET A 193 -21.94 -18.84 -9.15
CA MET A 193 -22.13 -20.18 -8.56
C MET A 193 -23.60 -20.52 -8.27
N SER A 194 -24.45 -19.49 -8.10
CA SER A 194 -25.88 -19.66 -7.84
C SER A 194 -26.71 -19.86 -9.12
N GLU A 195 -26.10 -19.62 -10.28
CA GLU A 195 -26.75 -19.80 -11.56
C GLU A 195 -27.10 -21.30 -11.76
N PRO A 196 -28.39 -21.66 -11.93
CA PRO A 196 -28.80 -23.06 -11.98
C PRO A 196 -28.08 -23.79 -13.12
N LEU A 197 -27.48 -24.95 -12.80
CA LEU A 197 -26.97 -25.86 -13.83
C LEU A 197 -28.07 -26.09 -14.87
N PRO A 198 -27.79 -25.91 -16.17
CA PRO A 198 -28.79 -26.07 -17.21
C PRO A 198 -29.44 -27.45 -17.06
N LYS A 199 -30.76 -27.49 -16.86
CA LYS A 199 -31.50 -28.76 -16.81
C LYS A 199 -31.25 -29.51 -18.10
N ALA A 200 -30.73 -30.74 -17.99
CA ALA A 200 -30.59 -31.67 -19.10
C ALA A 200 -31.99 -32.07 -19.58
N ASN A 201 -32.62 -31.28 -20.43
CA ASN A 201 -33.92 -31.63 -21.01
C ASN A 201 -33.73 -32.79 -22.01
N ASP A 202 -34.26 -33.97 -21.65
CA ASP A 202 -34.99 -34.99 -22.42
C ASP A 202 -34.63 -35.29 -23.89
N SER A 203 -33.43 -34.91 -24.35
CA SER A 203 -32.98 -35.24 -25.71
C SER A 203 -32.41 -36.66 -25.83
N ILE A 204 -32.19 -37.35 -24.70
CA ILE A 204 -31.73 -38.75 -24.69
C ILE A 204 -32.90 -39.70 -24.96
N ALA A 205 -34.12 -39.37 -24.52
CA ALA A 205 -35.31 -40.20 -24.76
C ALA A 205 -35.76 -40.22 -26.23
N ALA A 206 -35.39 -39.21 -27.04
CA ALA A 206 -35.78 -39.16 -28.46
C ALA A 206 -34.83 -39.96 -29.39
N HIS A 207 -33.65 -40.36 -28.92
CA HIS A 207 -32.67 -41.07 -29.77
C HIS A 207 -32.76 -42.60 -29.66
N GLU A 208 -33.34 -43.13 -28.59
CA GLU A 208 -33.59 -44.58 -28.44
C GLU A 208 -34.86 -45.06 -29.18
N ALA A 209 -35.83 -44.18 -29.45
CA ALA A 209 -37.03 -44.53 -30.20
C ALA A 209 -36.81 -44.66 -31.73
N LYS A 210 -35.61 -44.36 -32.24
CA LYS A 210 -35.31 -44.37 -33.69
C LYS A 210 -34.31 -45.46 -34.13
N VAL A 211 -33.78 -46.24 -33.19
CA VAL A 211 -32.82 -47.32 -33.49
C VAL A 211 -33.49 -48.71 -33.42
N GLY A 212 -34.75 -48.80 -32.98
CA GLY A 212 -35.50 -50.06 -32.89
C GLY A 212 -36.30 -50.46 -34.13
N ASP A 213 -36.21 -49.73 -35.24
CA ASP A 213 -36.99 -50.01 -36.45
C ASP A 213 -36.14 -49.81 -37.71
N ARG A 214 -35.20 -50.72 -37.94
CA ARG A 214 -34.59 -51.02 -39.24
C ARG A 214 -33.81 -52.33 -39.23
#